data_AF-A0A6C0JJL1-F1
#
_entry.id   AF-A0A6C0JJL1-F1
#
_cell.length_a   1.000
_cell.length_b   1.000
_cell.length_c   1.000
_cell.angle_alpha   90.00
_cell.angle_beta   90.00
_cell.angle_gamma   90.00
#
_symmetry.space_group_name_H-M   'P 1'
#
loop_
_entity.id
_entity.type
_entity.pdbx_description
1 polymer ?
#
loop_
_entity_poly.entity_id
_entity_poly.type
_entity_poly.pdbx_seq_one_letter_code
_entity_poly.pdbx_strand_id
1 'polypeptide(L)'
;MSNTENNDIEDIEDIEDIEEDPIEKKKMERFKTKNLKMILVTNIPSEKDYEREVFNFGKLVNDDVKVKIKPDELPIFTYEIQYAESELSGLSYNDILKTFFEKKEFFKRFGNSTEKLGEIPTDDKEKEKYYKKKSQFIHANIMLTLKYLLPTRFPVVNNHFTSYDLFKGHDRLTTLLHNPFSTRKFVYFKLKSGIFTLKKVIWLNDFLNHPEYKKLTFKEKSMKSSNNALKEKLADIGSDKTKQSDFLKEMRVCYKTSCKEPYNGYLNVGMNENDGNAEIFVDVELFEEQLKPENESDVKCPYYGDLLGEELTRLLKETDPKKKPLNGKINKMPLFSVKNLASRKLGEIEKVAEVIDDKEKARIEQENKRYDQEDDDIKQEYEKNVDPLFKSIEKSSSQLKNQIKRYKINKKTFYFFLEYNFSAIFSSITDSSYKKDVYRRNMKKEIDNKIDEEKRQRSRYQNVTVEEFNKKKAMYEMVRLLVEEDEETPAKYLKYGKIMGGYSIKKRRRIKRKTRKQSRRKI
;
A
#
# COMPACT_ATOMS: atom_id res chain seq x y z
N MET A 1 63.59 -2.57 30.44
CA MET A 1 63.38 -3.58 31.50
C MET A 1 61.89 -3.56 31.81
N SER A 2 61.08 -4.21 30.97
CA SER A 2 60.63 -5.61 31.11
C SER A 2 59.68 -5.77 32.29
N ASN A 3 58.38 -5.88 32.01
CA ASN A 3 57.58 -7.02 32.42
C ASN A 3 56.28 -7.05 31.61
N THR A 4 56.21 -8.07 30.77
CA THR A 4 55.09 -8.62 30.04
C THR A 4 54.18 -9.40 30.99
N GLU A 5 52.88 -9.09 30.99
CA GLU A 5 51.84 -10.03 31.44
C GLU A 5 50.96 -10.35 30.22
N ASN A 6 51.19 -11.55 29.68
CA ASN A 6 50.31 -12.22 28.75
C ASN A 6 49.11 -12.74 29.55
N ASN A 7 47.91 -12.29 29.19
CA ASN A 7 46.68 -13.00 29.56
C ASN A 7 46.29 -13.87 28.37
N ASP A 8 46.67 -15.13 28.46
CA ASP A 8 46.14 -16.21 27.63
C ASP A 8 44.66 -16.40 28.00
N ILE A 9 43.77 -16.04 27.07
CA ILE A 9 42.35 -16.40 27.13
C ILE A 9 42.28 -17.79 26.48
N GLU A 10 42.21 -18.82 27.32
CA GLU A 10 41.90 -20.19 26.87
C GLU A 10 40.48 -20.25 26.30
N ASP A 11 40.39 -20.79 25.10
CA ASP A 11 39.16 -21.13 24.40
C ASP A 11 38.36 -22.18 25.19
N ILE A 12 37.29 -21.75 25.85
CA ILE A 12 36.24 -22.63 26.38
C ILE A 12 35.22 -22.86 25.26
N GLU A 13 35.47 -23.85 24.41
CA GLU A 13 34.48 -24.45 23.50
C GLU A 13 33.99 -25.80 24.04
N ASP A 14 33.57 -25.85 25.31
CA ASP A 14 32.72 -26.95 25.79
C ASP A 14 31.26 -26.50 25.67
N ILE A 15 30.70 -26.67 24.47
CA ILE A 15 29.25 -26.61 24.27
C ILE A 15 28.68 -27.88 24.89
N GLU A 16 28.24 -27.79 26.14
CA GLU A 16 27.40 -28.80 26.77
C GLU A 16 26.21 -29.10 25.84
N ASP A 17 26.11 -30.34 25.37
CA ASP A 17 24.93 -30.86 24.69
C ASP A 17 23.75 -30.80 25.67
N ILE A 18 23.02 -29.68 25.66
CA ILE A 18 21.77 -29.53 26.38
C ILE A 18 20.80 -30.55 25.79
N GLU A 19 20.60 -31.68 26.48
CA GLU A 19 19.58 -32.67 26.13
C GLU A 19 18.23 -31.97 26.01
N GLU A 20 17.70 -31.91 24.77
CA GLU A 20 16.40 -31.32 24.52
C GLU A 20 15.31 -32.06 25.28
N ASP A 21 14.41 -31.33 25.95
CA ASP A 21 13.25 -31.89 26.65
C ASP A 21 12.49 -32.84 25.70
N PRO A 22 12.37 -34.14 26.04
CA PRO A 22 11.68 -35.13 25.22
C PRO A 22 10.25 -34.73 24.82
N ILE A 23 9.58 -33.89 25.63
CA ILE A 23 8.24 -33.37 25.37
C ILE A 23 8.27 -32.35 24.22
N GLU A 24 9.27 -31.46 24.17
CA GLU A 24 9.43 -30.50 23.08
C GLU A 24 9.77 -31.23 21.77
N LYS A 25 10.67 -32.21 21.81
CA LYS A 25 11.03 -33.03 20.65
C LYS A 25 9.81 -33.73 20.04
N LYS A 26 8.98 -34.37 20.89
CA LYS A 26 7.73 -35.02 20.46
C LYS A 26 6.71 -34.04 19.88
N LYS A 27 6.68 -32.78 20.34
CA LYS A 27 5.84 -31.73 19.74
C LYS A 27 6.35 -31.32 18.35
N MET A 28 7.67 -31.19 18.17
CA MET A 28 8.27 -30.82 16.88
C MET A 28 8.10 -31.89 15.81
N GLU A 29 8.08 -33.17 16.19
CA GLU A 29 7.85 -34.29 15.27
C GLU A 29 6.38 -34.42 14.83
N ARG A 30 5.45 -33.78 15.55
CA ARG A 30 4.00 -33.93 15.30
C ARG A 30 3.53 -33.27 14.01
N PHE A 31 4.17 -32.19 13.58
CA PHE A 31 3.70 -31.40 12.43
C PHE A 31 4.65 -31.49 11.26
N LYS A 32 4.11 -31.68 10.06
CA LYS A 32 4.88 -31.64 8.82
C LYS A 32 5.25 -30.19 8.52
N THR A 33 6.55 -29.92 8.55
CA THR A 33 7.13 -28.62 8.15
C THR A 33 7.81 -28.74 6.80
N LYS A 34 7.72 -27.67 6.02
CA LYS A 34 8.46 -27.44 4.77
C LYS A 34 9.25 -26.15 4.90
N ASN A 35 10.22 -25.94 4.02
CA ASN A 35 10.82 -24.62 3.86
C ASN A 35 10.08 -23.84 2.78
N LEU A 36 9.82 -22.55 3.00
CA LEU A 36 9.14 -21.66 2.09
C LEU A 36 10.15 -20.96 1.18
N LYS A 37 10.30 -21.48 -0.03
CA LYS A 37 11.10 -20.87 -1.09
C LYS A 37 10.30 -19.74 -1.72
N MET A 38 10.70 -18.49 -1.45
CA MET A 38 10.08 -17.31 -2.04
C MET A 38 10.90 -16.81 -3.22
N ILE A 39 10.33 -16.83 -4.41
CA ILE A 39 10.95 -16.25 -5.62
C ILE A 39 10.50 -14.81 -5.74
N LEU A 40 11.41 -13.88 -5.48
CA LEU A 40 11.19 -12.45 -5.61
C LEU A 40 11.19 -12.07 -7.09
N VAL A 41 10.15 -11.38 -7.53
CA VAL A 41 10.04 -10.74 -8.84
C VAL A 41 10.09 -9.23 -8.59
N THR A 42 11.21 -8.58 -8.92
CA THR A 42 11.44 -7.18 -8.53
C THR A 42 10.91 -6.20 -9.59
N ASN A 43 10.97 -4.90 -9.31
CA ASN A 43 10.82 -3.83 -10.31
C ASN A 43 12.16 -3.36 -10.89
N ILE A 44 13.26 -4.05 -10.61
CA ILE A 44 14.58 -3.73 -11.16
C ILE A 44 14.61 -4.26 -12.61
N PRO A 45 14.78 -3.39 -13.61
CA PRO A 45 14.88 -3.83 -14.99
C PRO A 45 16.05 -4.81 -15.22
N SER A 46 15.86 -5.73 -16.14
CA SER A 46 16.90 -6.59 -16.70
C SER A 46 16.88 -6.49 -18.23
N GLU A 47 17.81 -7.17 -18.92
CA GLU A 47 17.86 -7.18 -20.39
C GLU A 47 16.53 -7.57 -21.07
N LYS A 48 15.75 -8.48 -20.45
CA LYS A 48 14.57 -9.09 -21.09
C LYS A 48 13.25 -8.87 -20.34
N ASP A 49 13.31 -8.61 -19.03
CA ASP A 49 12.14 -8.47 -18.15
C ASP A 49 12.58 -7.73 -16.87
N TYR A 50 12.29 -8.28 -15.69
CA TYR A 50 12.74 -7.80 -14.40
C TYR A 50 13.63 -8.82 -13.69
N GLU A 51 14.50 -8.35 -12.79
CA GLU A 51 15.35 -9.20 -11.97
C GLU A 51 14.51 -10.15 -11.11
N ARG A 52 14.96 -11.41 -11.01
CA ARG A 52 14.35 -12.44 -10.18
C ARG A 52 15.40 -13.07 -9.30
N GLU A 53 15.07 -13.27 -8.05
CA GLU A 53 15.99 -13.86 -7.08
C GLU A 53 15.25 -14.69 -6.03
N VAL A 54 15.87 -15.76 -5.56
CA VAL A 54 15.34 -16.53 -4.43
C VAL A 54 15.67 -15.78 -3.16
N PHE A 55 14.64 -15.51 -2.36
CA PHE A 55 14.82 -14.95 -1.03
C PHE A 55 15.37 -15.99 -0.07
N ASN A 56 16.45 -15.62 0.61
CA ASN A 56 17.01 -16.32 1.76
C ASN A 56 17.46 -15.26 2.79
N PHE A 57 17.81 -15.71 3.99
CA PHE A 57 18.21 -14.81 5.08
C PHE A 57 19.36 -13.86 4.68
N GLY A 58 20.35 -14.36 3.93
CA GLY A 58 21.53 -13.61 3.50
C GLY A 58 21.26 -12.44 2.56
N LYS A 59 20.03 -12.32 2.05
CA LYS A 59 19.59 -11.14 1.28
C LYS A 59 19.19 -9.97 2.15
N LEU A 60 18.90 -10.16 3.43
CA LEU A 60 18.52 -9.07 4.32
C LEU A 60 19.76 -8.26 4.72
N VAL A 61 19.74 -6.95 4.50
CA VAL A 61 20.72 -6.03 5.07
C VAL A 61 20.08 -5.36 6.25
N ASN A 62 20.64 -5.55 7.43
CA ASN A 62 20.25 -4.79 8.60
C ASN A 62 21.37 -4.86 9.64
N ASP A 63 21.99 -3.72 9.93
CA ASP A 63 23.08 -3.61 10.90
C ASP A 63 22.63 -3.98 12.32
N ASP A 64 21.31 -3.94 12.59
CA ASP A 64 20.72 -4.31 13.88
C ASP A 64 20.34 -5.80 13.99
N VAL A 65 20.47 -6.57 12.90
CA VAL A 65 20.14 -8.01 12.93
C VAL A 65 21.30 -8.78 13.54
N LYS A 66 21.11 -9.21 14.78
CA LYS A 66 22.10 -9.96 15.58
C LYS A 66 21.84 -11.46 15.59
N VAL A 67 20.98 -11.95 14.70
CA VAL A 67 20.57 -13.35 14.69
C VAL A 67 21.57 -14.19 13.90
N LYS A 68 21.98 -15.32 14.46
CA LYS A 68 22.86 -16.30 13.82
C LYS A 68 22.03 -17.29 12.98
N ILE A 69 21.56 -16.85 11.81
CA ILE A 69 20.86 -17.71 10.82
C ILE A 69 21.78 -17.93 9.62
N LYS A 70 21.76 -19.10 9.00
CA LYS A 70 22.62 -19.37 7.83
C LYS A 70 22.15 -18.50 6.64
N PRO A 71 23.07 -17.89 5.87
CA PRO A 71 22.69 -16.99 4.77
C PRO A 71 21.77 -17.63 3.71
N ASP A 72 21.92 -18.92 3.44
CA ASP A 72 21.14 -19.67 2.45
C ASP A 72 19.85 -20.28 3.02
N GLU A 73 19.60 -20.11 4.32
CA GLU A 73 18.44 -20.66 5.00
C GLU A 73 17.13 -20.04 4.50
N LEU A 74 16.09 -20.88 4.45
CA LEU A 74 14.76 -20.53 3.99
C LEU A 74 13.79 -20.56 5.19
N PRO A 75 12.76 -19.68 5.20
CA PRO A 75 11.83 -19.63 6.30
C PRO A 75 10.98 -20.91 6.39
N ILE A 76 10.68 -21.35 7.59
CA ILE A 76 9.88 -22.51 7.91
C ILE A 76 8.41 -22.21 7.65
N PHE A 77 7.72 -23.22 7.11
CA PHE A 77 6.31 -23.13 6.78
C PHE A 77 5.57 -24.45 7.04
N THR A 78 4.34 -24.33 7.50
CA THR A 78 3.38 -25.42 7.55
C THR A 78 1.96 -24.91 7.28
N TYR A 79 1.14 -25.78 6.71
CA TYR A 79 -0.30 -25.55 6.53
C TYR A 79 -1.15 -26.33 7.54
N GLU A 80 -0.52 -27.09 8.45
CA GLU A 80 -1.24 -27.94 9.40
C GLU A 80 -1.77 -27.17 10.62
N ILE A 81 -1.25 -25.97 10.85
CA ILE A 81 -1.68 -25.07 11.92
C ILE A 81 -1.84 -23.66 11.34
N GLN A 82 -2.85 -22.93 11.78
CA GLN A 82 -2.98 -21.52 11.47
C GLN A 82 -2.10 -20.70 12.41
N TYR A 83 -1.33 -19.76 11.85
CA TYR A 83 -0.47 -18.87 12.62
C TYR A 83 -1.31 -17.76 13.24
N ALA A 84 -1.21 -17.60 14.55
CA ALA A 84 -1.87 -16.50 15.26
C ALA A 84 -1.01 -15.23 15.20
N GLU A 85 -1.58 -14.13 14.71
CA GLU A 85 -0.87 -12.84 14.62
C GLU A 85 -0.44 -12.30 15.99
N SER A 86 -1.21 -12.61 17.04
CA SER A 86 -0.90 -12.24 18.43
C SER A 86 0.45 -12.78 18.92
N GLU A 87 0.91 -13.90 18.36
CA GLU A 87 2.21 -14.49 18.70
C GLU A 87 3.39 -13.67 18.16
N LEU A 88 3.14 -12.80 17.16
CA LEU A 88 4.17 -12.01 16.48
C LEU A 88 4.07 -10.51 16.76
N SER A 89 2.89 -9.96 17.07
CA SER A 89 2.63 -8.51 17.12
C SER A 89 3.48 -7.73 18.13
N GLY A 90 3.98 -8.37 19.18
CA GLY A 90 4.83 -7.76 20.20
C GLY A 90 6.33 -8.01 20.03
N LEU A 91 6.74 -8.73 18.98
CA LEU A 91 8.12 -9.20 18.84
C LEU A 91 9.05 -8.17 18.23
N SER A 92 10.31 -8.23 18.65
CA SER A 92 11.38 -7.55 17.93
C SER A 92 11.56 -8.20 16.56
N TYR A 93 12.12 -7.45 15.60
CA TYR A 93 12.38 -8.01 14.28
C TYR A 93 13.35 -9.19 14.31
N ASN A 94 14.32 -9.19 15.25
CA ASN A 94 15.22 -10.32 15.47
C ASN A 94 14.46 -11.57 15.94
N ASP A 95 13.50 -11.42 16.85
CA ASP A 95 12.69 -12.56 17.31
C ASP A 95 11.73 -13.05 16.23
N ILE A 96 11.25 -12.17 15.36
CA ILE A 96 10.47 -12.53 14.17
C ILE A 96 11.33 -13.38 13.23
N LEU A 97 12.57 -12.96 12.94
CA LEU A 97 13.50 -13.72 12.11
C LEU A 97 13.78 -15.10 12.71
N LYS A 98 14.12 -15.17 14.00
CA LYS A 98 14.30 -16.45 14.72
C LYS A 98 13.07 -17.34 14.60
N THR A 99 11.88 -16.76 14.83
CA THR A 99 10.61 -17.52 14.74
C THR A 99 10.44 -18.18 13.38
N PHE A 100 10.80 -17.52 12.29
CA PHE A 100 10.60 -18.07 10.95
C PHE A 100 11.78 -18.91 10.46
N PHE A 101 13.00 -18.77 10.96
CA PHE A 101 14.16 -19.54 10.47
C PHE A 101 14.62 -20.65 11.43
N GLU A 102 14.31 -20.57 12.72
CA GLU A 102 14.69 -21.58 13.71
C GLU A 102 13.49 -22.47 14.06
N LYS A 103 13.60 -23.77 13.79
CA LYS A 103 12.50 -24.73 13.98
C LYS A 103 11.98 -24.79 15.41
N LYS A 104 12.89 -24.67 16.39
CA LYS A 104 12.53 -24.65 17.81
C LYS A 104 11.67 -23.43 18.16
N GLU A 105 12.10 -22.23 17.78
CA GLU A 105 11.33 -21.01 18.04
C GLU A 105 10.02 -20.98 17.25
N PHE A 106 9.99 -21.49 16.02
CA PHE A 106 8.78 -21.66 15.23
C PHE A 106 7.71 -22.47 16.00
N PHE A 107 8.09 -23.64 16.54
CA PHE A 107 7.14 -24.50 17.25
C PHE A 107 6.77 -24.02 18.64
N LYS A 108 7.70 -23.38 19.34
CA LYS A 108 7.41 -22.71 20.61
C LYS A 108 6.31 -21.67 20.44
N ARG A 109 6.32 -20.92 19.33
CA ARG A 109 5.32 -19.90 18.98
C ARG A 109 4.01 -20.51 18.49
N PHE A 110 4.06 -21.39 17.50
CA PHE A 110 2.85 -21.80 16.78
C PHE A 110 2.35 -23.20 17.14
N GLY A 111 3.17 -24.08 17.72
CA GLY A 111 2.84 -25.49 17.95
C GLY A 111 1.64 -25.72 18.88
N ASN A 112 1.33 -24.75 19.74
CA ASN A 112 0.17 -24.76 20.64
C ASN A 112 -1.09 -24.12 20.03
N SER A 113 -1.09 -23.73 18.75
CA SER A 113 -2.25 -23.14 18.07
C SER A 113 -3.49 -24.01 18.24
N THR A 114 -4.63 -23.41 18.61
CA THR A 114 -5.92 -24.11 18.73
C THR A 114 -6.49 -24.47 17.37
N GLU A 115 -6.09 -23.75 16.32
CA GLU A 115 -6.57 -23.93 14.95
C GLU A 115 -5.64 -24.86 14.19
N LYS A 116 -5.96 -26.15 14.26
CA LYS A 116 -5.24 -27.23 13.56
C LYS A 116 -6.05 -27.80 12.41
N LEU A 117 -5.34 -28.31 11.42
CA LEU A 117 -5.87 -29.15 10.37
C LEU A 117 -5.94 -30.58 10.90
N GLY A 118 -7.07 -31.25 10.69
CA GLY A 118 -7.23 -32.66 11.08
C GLY A 118 -6.55 -33.60 10.09
N GLU A 119 -6.87 -34.89 10.20
CA GLU A 119 -6.57 -35.86 9.14
C GLU A 119 -7.45 -35.60 7.91
N ILE A 120 -7.02 -36.09 6.74
CA ILE A 120 -7.80 -35.98 5.50
C ILE A 120 -9.04 -36.87 5.65
N PRO A 121 -10.27 -36.32 5.60
CA PRO A 121 -11.49 -37.11 5.71
C PRO A 121 -11.67 -38.06 4.52
N THR A 122 -12.34 -39.19 4.76
CA THR A 122 -12.73 -40.14 3.71
C THR A 122 -14.00 -39.71 2.98
N ASP A 123 -14.90 -38.98 3.63
CA ASP A 123 -16.12 -38.43 3.04
C ASP A 123 -15.83 -37.24 2.12
N ASP A 124 -16.45 -37.22 0.93
CA ASP A 124 -16.18 -36.21 -0.10
C ASP A 124 -16.56 -34.77 0.33
N LYS A 125 -17.66 -34.60 1.09
CA LYS A 125 -18.08 -33.26 1.56
C LYS A 125 -17.16 -32.77 2.67
N GLU A 126 -16.77 -33.65 3.58
CA GLU A 126 -15.79 -33.31 4.61
C GLU A 126 -14.41 -33.02 4.01
N LYS A 127 -14.04 -33.74 2.95
CA LYS A 127 -12.81 -33.52 2.19
C LYS A 127 -12.80 -32.15 1.49
N GLU A 128 -13.92 -31.72 0.91
CA GLU A 128 -14.05 -30.34 0.39
C GLU A 128 -13.84 -29.30 1.49
N LYS A 129 -14.49 -29.47 2.65
CA LYS A 129 -14.32 -28.59 3.81
C LYS A 129 -12.89 -28.58 4.32
N TYR A 130 -12.23 -29.73 4.34
CA TYR A 130 -10.82 -29.90 4.69
C TYR A 130 -9.92 -29.08 3.76
N TYR A 131 -10.05 -29.23 2.44
CA TYR A 131 -9.20 -28.49 1.49
C TYR A 131 -9.48 -26.99 1.49
N LYS A 132 -10.74 -26.59 1.69
CA LYS A 132 -11.10 -25.18 1.89
C LYS A 132 -10.39 -24.60 3.12
N LYS A 133 -10.41 -25.32 4.25
CA LYS A 133 -9.70 -24.92 5.47
C LYS A 133 -8.19 -24.90 5.28
N LYS A 134 -7.62 -25.91 4.62
CA LYS A 134 -6.20 -25.97 4.25
C LYS A 134 -5.79 -24.75 3.42
N SER A 135 -6.57 -24.38 2.40
CA SER A 135 -6.30 -23.19 1.59
C SER A 135 -6.38 -21.89 2.40
N GLN A 136 -7.31 -21.80 3.35
CA GLN A 136 -7.41 -20.65 4.26
C GLN A 136 -6.17 -20.54 5.15
N PHE A 137 -5.71 -21.66 5.72
CA PHE A 137 -4.50 -21.69 6.54
C PHE A 137 -3.27 -21.30 5.72
N ILE A 138 -3.11 -21.86 4.52
CA ILE A 138 -2.03 -21.51 3.60
C ILE A 138 -2.04 -19.99 3.32
N HIS A 139 -3.20 -19.44 2.99
CA HIS A 139 -3.33 -18.03 2.67
C HIS A 139 -2.97 -17.14 3.87
N ALA A 140 -3.57 -17.42 5.04
CA ALA A 140 -3.33 -16.67 6.26
C ALA A 140 -1.86 -16.73 6.68
N ASN A 141 -1.27 -17.93 6.67
CA ASN A 141 0.11 -18.17 7.08
C ASN A 141 1.11 -17.49 6.15
N ILE A 142 0.91 -17.55 4.83
CA ILE A 142 1.79 -16.88 3.86
C ILE A 142 1.69 -15.36 4.01
N MET A 143 0.48 -14.81 4.06
CA MET A 143 0.31 -13.36 4.20
C MET A 143 0.89 -12.85 5.52
N LEU A 144 0.72 -13.59 6.62
CA LEU A 144 1.34 -13.26 7.90
C LEU A 144 2.87 -13.33 7.83
N THR A 145 3.41 -14.39 7.21
CA THR A 145 4.86 -14.55 7.02
C THR A 145 5.42 -13.37 6.22
N LEU A 146 4.81 -13.03 5.08
CA LEU A 146 5.22 -11.87 4.27
C LEU A 146 5.14 -10.57 5.06
N LYS A 147 4.02 -10.34 5.77
CA LYS A 147 3.81 -9.14 6.58
C LYS A 147 4.90 -8.92 7.63
N TYR A 148 5.33 -9.98 8.30
CA TYR A 148 6.26 -9.89 9.43
C TYR A 148 7.71 -10.06 9.03
N LEU A 149 7.99 -10.88 8.01
CA LEU A 149 9.33 -11.10 7.51
C LEU A 149 9.78 -10.02 6.52
N LEU A 150 8.85 -9.43 5.77
CA LEU A 150 9.11 -8.40 4.78
C LEU A 150 8.32 -7.12 5.06
N PRO A 151 8.35 -6.57 6.30
CA PRO A 151 7.56 -5.39 6.62
C PRO A 151 7.97 -4.20 5.76
N THR A 152 6.96 -3.48 5.26
CA THR A 152 7.18 -2.20 4.59
C THR A 152 6.90 -1.07 5.55
N ARG A 153 7.66 0.03 5.43
CA ARG A 153 7.49 1.24 6.22
C ARG A 153 7.03 2.41 5.36
N PHE A 154 7.69 2.62 4.23
CA PHE A 154 7.44 3.73 3.31
C PHE A 154 7.13 3.20 1.90
N PRO A 155 6.23 3.83 1.14
CA PRO A 155 5.39 4.98 1.49
C PRO A 155 4.24 4.61 2.44
N VAL A 156 3.98 3.31 2.60
CA VAL A 156 2.85 2.77 3.34
C VAL A 156 3.36 1.68 4.27
N VAL A 157 2.92 1.72 5.52
CA VAL A 157 3.24 0.66 6.48
C VAL A 157 2.43 -0.59 6.15
N ASN A 158 3.09 -1.75 6.13
CA ASN A 158 2.48 -3.04 5.83
C ASN A 158 1.72 -3.11 4.49
N ASN A 159 2.34 -2.58 3.44
CA ASN A 159 1.89 -2.55 2.05
C ASN A 159 1.95 -3.94 1.38
N HIS A 160 1.14 -4.87 1.89
CA HIS A 160 1.09 -6.28 1.49
C HIS A 160 -0.25 -6.62 0.86
N PHE A 161 -0.22 -7.31 -0.28
CA PHE A 161 -1.42 -7.72 -0.99
C PHE A 161 -1.29 -9.13 -1.55
N THR A 162 -2.42 -9.73 -1.90
CA THR A 162 -2.41 -10.77 -2.91
C THR A 162 -2.76 -10.18 -4.27
N SER A 163 -2.21 -10.77 -5.34
CA SER A 163 -2.51 -10.35 -6.70
C SER A 163 -4.01 -10.48 -7.03
N TYR A 164 -4.70 -11.40 -6.36
CA TYR A 164 -6.16 -11.50 -6.38
C TYR A 164 -6.89 -10.30 -5.74
N ASP A 165 -6.39 -9.76 -4.62
CA ASP A 165 -6.96 -8.56 -3.99
C ASP A 165 -6.84 -7.35 -4.92
N LEU A 166 -5.69 -7.25 -5.60
CA LEU A 166 -5.43 -6.22 -6.61
C LEU A 166 -6.38 -6.34 -7.79
N PHE A 167 -6.60 -7.58 -8.25
CA PHE A 167 -7.55 -7.88 -9.33
C PHE A 167 -8.97 -7.43 -8.97
N LYS A 168 -9.40 -7.61 -7.72
CA LYS A 168 -10.70 -7.16 -7.24
C LYS A 168 -10.81 -5.66 -7.00
N GLY A 169 -9.73 -4.90 -7.16
CA GLY A 169 -9.72 -3.46 -6.96
C GLY A 169 -9.68 -3.04 -5.49
N HIS A 170 -9.26 -3.92 -4.57
CA HIS A 170 -9.16 -3.59 -3.15
C HIS A 170 -7.95 -2.69 -2.79
N ASP A 171 -7.13 -2.28 -3.76
CA ASP A 171 -5.80 -1.71 -3.50
C ASP A 171 -5.52 -0.39 -4.20
N ARG A 172 -6.20 0.71 -3.90
CA ARG A 172 -5.75 2.00 -4.47
C ARG A 172 -5.67 3.19 -3.53
N LEU A 173 -6.45 3.26 -2.45
CA LEU A 173 -6.54 4.51 -1.67
C LEU A 173 -6.63 4.36 -0.15
N THR A 174 -6.95 3.17 0.37
CA THR A 174 -6.99 2.93 1.83
C THR A 174 -5.61 2.96 2.47
N THR A 175 -4.55 2.73 1.68
CA THR A 175 -3.15 2.74 2.08
C THR A 175 -2.58 4.13 2.38
N LEU A 176 -3.17 5.21 1.83
CA LEU A 176 -2.72 6.59 2.07
C LEU A 176 -3.06 7.11 3.48
N LEU A 177 -3.88 6.39 4.25
CA LEU A 177 -4.43 6.85 5.54
C LEU A 177 -3.88 6.09 6.76
N HIS A 178 -2.82 5.27 6.60
CA HIS A 178 -2.32 4.44 7.68
C HIS A 178 -1.43 5.19 8.69
N ASN A 179 -1.35 4.66 9.91
CA ASN A 179 -0.74 5.30 11.07
C ASN A 179 0.81 5.30 10.97
N PRO A 180 1.49 6.46 10.88
CA PRO A 180 2.95 6.54 10.82
C PRO A 180 3.66 6.11 12.11
N PHE A 181 2.91 5.85 13.19
CA PHE A 181 3.45 5.51 14.51
C PHE A 181 3.55 4.00 14.78
N SER A 182 3.12 3.11 13.88
CA SER A 182 3.55 1.71 13.96
C SER A 182 4.98 1.61 13.43
N THR A 183 5.95 1.69 14.33
CA THR A 183 7.39 1.78 14.08
C THR A 183 7.98 0.48 13.53
N ARG A 184 7.56 0.07 12.32
CA ARG A 184 8.30 -0.97 11.60
C ARG A 184 9.55 -0.34 10.98
N LYS A 185 10.68 -1.03 11.11
CA LYS A 185 11.96 -0.64 10.50
C LYS A 185 11.88 -0.83 8.99
N PHE A 186 12.72 -0.11 8.26
CA PHE A 186 12.96 -0.41 6.86
C PHE A 186 13.56 -1.80 6.70
N VAL A 187 13.17 -2.50 5.65
CA VAL A 187 13.81 -3.74 5.21
C VAL A 187 14.59 -3.44 3.95
N TYR A 188 15.84 -3.86 3.93
CA TYR A 188 16.74 -3.67 2.81
C TYR A 188 17.15 -5.01 2.22
N PHE A 189 17.22 -5.09 0.90
CA PHE A 189 17.74 -6.25 0.19
C PHE A 189 19.13 -5.96 -0.37
N LYS A 190 20.07 -6.90 -0.21
CA LYS A 190 21.32 -6.96 -0.96
C LYS A 190 21.14 -7.87 -2.16
N LEU A 191 20.91 -7.27 -3.31
CA LEU A 191 20.82 -7.98 -4.59
C LEU A 191 22.15 -7.81 -5.33
N LYS A 192 22.32 -8.49 -6.48
CA LYS A 192 23.56 -8.39 -7.27
C LYS A 192 23.83 -6.97 -7.74
N SER A 193 22.76 -6.22 -8.02
CA SER A 193 22.75 -4.86 -8.55
C SER A 193 22.94 -3.78 -7.48
N GLY A 194 22.93 -4.11 -6.19
CA GLY A 194 23.12 -3.14 -5.11
C GLY A 194 22.26 -3.41 -3.88
N ILE A 195 22.11 -2.37 -3.06
CA ILE A 195 21.22 -2.38 -1.89
C ILE A 195 19.95 -1.63 -2.24
N PHE A 196 18.81 -2.20 -1.87
CA PHE A 196 17.49 -1.69 -2.21
C PHE A 196 16.60 -1.64 -0.98
N THR A 197 15.67 -0.68 -0.93
CA THR A 197 14.69 -0.61 0.16
C THR A 197 13.34 -1.17 -0.27
N LEU A 198 12.77 -2.04 0.55
CA LEU A 198 11.47 -2.65 0.29
C LEU A 198 10.32 -1.65 0.45
N LYS A 199 9.48 -1.56 -0.58
CA LYS A 199 8.36 -0.61 -0.70
C LYS A 199 6.99 -1.27 -0.67
N LYS A 200 6.83 -2.39 -1.38
CA LYS A 200 5.56 -3.12 -1.54
C LYS A 200 5.83 -4.59 -1.73
N VAL A 201 4.95 -5.43 -1.20
CA VAL A 201 5.01 -6.89 -1.32
C VAL A 201 3.66 -7.39 -1.84
N ILE A 202 3.66 -8.16 -2.92
CA ILE A 202 2.44 -8.74 -3.48
C ILE A 202 2.67 -10.23 -3.71
N TRP A 203 1.89 -11.08 -3.06
CA TRP A 203 1.91 -12.50 -3.36
C TRP A 203 1.19 -12.78 -4.69
N LEU A 204 1.91 -13.35 -5.66
CA LEU A 204 1.41 -13.70 -6.99
C LEU A 204 0.62 -15.01 -6.95
N ASN A 205 -0.55 -14.99 -6.32
CA ASN A 205 -1.38 -16.15 -6.06
C ASN A 205 -2.48 -16.42 -7.11
N ASP A 206 -2.49 -15.66 -8.20
CA ASP A 206 -3.43 -15.87 -9.31
C ASP A 206 -2.71 -16.23 -10.61
N PHE A 207 -3.46 -16.87 -11.52
CA PHE A 207 -2.91 -17.38 -12.77
C PHE A 207 -2.49 -16.29 -13.77
N LEU A 208 -3.02 -15.07 -13.67
CA LEU A 208 -2.71 -13.96 -14.58
C LEU A 208 -1.31 -13.41 -14.29
N ASN A 209 -0.97 -13.35 -13.01
CA ASN A 209 0.24 -12.73 -12.52
C ASN A 209 1.34 -13.75 -12.18
N HIS A 210 0.99 -15.03 -11.98
CA HIS A 210 1.97 -16.09 -11.73
C HIS A 210 2.97 -16.23 -12.91
N PRO A 211 4.29 -16.10 -12.68
CA PRO A 211 5.29 -16.07 -13.75
C PRO A 211 5.32 -17.32 -14.63
N GLU A 212 4.96 -18.48 -14.08
CA GLU A 212 4.92 -19.73 -14.84
C GLU A 212 3.63 -19.90 -15.65
N TYR A 213 2.49 -19.49 -15.08
CA TYR A 213 1.19 -19.63 -15.77
C TYR A 213 1.00 -18.58 -16.85
N LYS A 214 1.67 -17.42 -16.74
CA LYS A 214 1.77 -16.43 -17.81
C LYS A 214 2.36 -17.03 -19.11
N LYS A 215 3.25 -18.03 -19.02
CA LYS A 215 3.80 -18.71 -20.20
C LYS A 215 2.75 -19.58 -20.91
N LEU A 216 1.77 -20.08 -20.17
CA LEU A 216 0.66 -20.88 -20.71
C LEU A 216 -0.35 -20.00 -21.46
N THR A 217 -0.67 -18.82 -20.92
CA THR A 217 -1.64 -17.90 -21.53
C THR A 217 -1.12 -17.21 -22.80
N PHE A 218 0.18 -17.02 -22.97
CA PHE A 218 0.77 -16.42 -24.17
C PHE A 218 1.03 -17.40 -25.32
N LYS A 219 1.17 -18.71 -25.04
CA LYS A 219 1.37 -19.73 -26.08
C LYS A 219 0.14 -19.94 -26.97
N GLU A 220 -1.07 -19.65 -26.52
CA GLU A 220 -2.27 -19.70 -27.38
C GLU A 220 -2.27 -18.65 -28.50
N LYS A 221 -1.64 -17.48 -28.30
CA LYS A 221 -1.57 -16.44 -29.34
C LYS A 221 -0.41 -16.64 -30.32
N SER A 222 0.66 -17.35 -29.93
CA SER A 222 1.82 -17.62 -30.80
C SER A 222 1.84 -19.01 -31.44
N MET A 223 0.99 -19.96 -31.01
CA MET A 223 0.81 -21.26 -31.67
C MET A 223 -0.04 -21.19 -32.96
N LYS A 224 0.21 -20.16 -33.79
CA LYS A 224 -0.04 -20.21 -35.24
C LYS A 224 1.25 -20.39 -36.05
N SER A 225 2.43 -20.54 -35.41
CA SER A 225 3.70 -20.71 -36.12
C SER A 225 4.69 -21.62 -35.37
N SER A 226 4.86 -22.84 -35.91
CA SER A 226 6.05 -23.71 -35.98
C SER A 226 7.06 -23.78 -34.82
N ASN A 227 7.10 -24.93 -34.12
CA ASN A 227 8.35 -25.71 -33.91
C ASN A 227 8.09 -27.07 -33.21
N ASN A 228 8.60 -28.16 -33.80
CA ASN A 228 8.30 -29.55 -33.41
C ASN A 228 9.08 -30.07 -32.18
N ALA A 229 10.19 -29.46 -31.79
CA ALA A 229 11.00 -29.94 -30.66
C ALA A 229 10.38 -29.68 -29.27
N LEU A 230 9.37 -28.80 -29.18
CA LEU A 230 8.65 -28.53 -27.93
C LEU A 230 7.46 -29.49 -27.70
N LYS A 231 7.09 -30.30 -28.71
CA LYS A 231 5.96 -31.25 -28.66
C LYS A 231 6.27 -32.48 -27.79
N GLU A 232 7.51 -32.97 -27.82
CA GLU A 232 7.88 -34.19 -27.09
C GLU A 232 7.97 -33.98 -25.58
N LYS A 233 8.39 -32.78 -25.11
CA LYS A 233 8.45 -32.48 -23.67
C LYS A 233 7.12 -32.05 -23.04
N LEU A 234 6.07 -31.82 -23.84
CA LEU A 234 4.73 -31.44 -23.37
C LEU A 234 3.69 -32.57 -23.51
N ALA A 235 4.10 -33.76 -23.95
CA ALA A 235 3.21 -34.87 -24.26
C ALA A 235 2.48 -35.47 -23.04
N ASP A 236 3.08 -35.40 -21.84
CA ASP A 236 2.49 -36.01 -20.64
C ASP A 236 1.42 -35.17 -19.95
N ILE A 237 1.45 -33.85 -20.10
CA ILE A 237 0.42 -32.93 -19.56
C ILE A 237 -0.52 -32.44 -20.69
N GLY A 238 -0.12 -32.60 -21.95
CA GLY A 238 -0.76 -32.03 -23.16
C GLY A 238 -1.67 -32.97 -23.96
N SER A 239 -2.04 -34.14 -23.46
CA SER A 239 -2.73 -35.16 -24.25
C SER A 239 -4.24 -34.91 -24.49
N ASP A 240 -4.87 -33.99 -23.76
CA ASP A 240 -6.30 -33.65 -23.98
C ASP A 240 -6.49 -32.14 -24.24
N LYS A 241 -6.44 -31.78 -25.53
CA LYS A 241 -6.63 -30.40 -26.03
C LYS A 241 -8.00 -29.81 -25.66
N THR A 242 -9.02 -30.65 -25.57
CA THR A 242 -10.37 -30.29 -25.19
C THR A 242 -10.40 -29.87 -23.72
N LYS A 243 -9.83 -30.68 -22.81
CA LYS A 243 -9.79 -30.34 -21.38
C LYS A 243 -8.98 -29.09 -21.06
N GLN A 244 -7.87 -28.84 -21.74
CA GLN A 244 -7.10 -27.60 -21.53
C GLN A 244 -7.81 -26.36 -22.06
N SER A 245 -8.42 -26.46 -23.25
CA SER A 245 -9.23 -25.38 -23.84
C SER A 245 -10.48 -25.12 -23.01
N ASP A 246 -11.15 -26.16 -22.54
CA ASP A 246 -12.34 -26.07 -21.70
C ASP A 246 -11.98 -25.52 -20.32
N PHE A 247 -10.86 -25.91 -19.72
CA PHE A 247 -10.35 -25.31 -18.49
C PHE A 247 -10.04 -23.82 -18.66
N LEU A 248 -9.35 -23.40 -19.73
CA LEU A 248 -9.06 -21.99 -19.98
C LEU A 248 -10.33 -21.19 -20.32
N LYS A 249 -11.30 -21.82 -20.98
CA LYS A 249 -12.60 -21.24 -21.30
C LYS A 249 -13.47 -21.10 -20.05
N GLU A 250 -13.51 -22.11 -19.18
CA GLU A 250 -14.16 -22.09 -17.87
C GLU A 250 -13.52 -21.06 -16.95
N MET A 251 -12.18 -20.97 -16.91
CA MET A 251 -11.46 -19.93 -16.17
C MET A 251 -11.81 -18.53 -16.67
N ARG A 252 -11.81 -18.30 -18.00
CA ARG A 252 -12.24 -17.01 -18.59
C ARG A 252 -13.71 -16.71 -18.33
N VAL A 253 -14.58 -17.71 -18.38
CA VAL A 253 -16.01 -17.55 -18.10
C VAL A 253 -16.18 -17.23 -16.62
N CYS A 254 -15.59 -17.99 -15.70
CA CYS A 254 -15.58 -17.74 -14.25
C CYS A 254 -15.15 -16.30 -13.90
N TYR A 255 -14.03 -15.84 -14.47
CA TYR A 255 -13.55 -14.47 -14.31
C TYR A 255 -14.49 -13.40 -14.89
N LYS A 256 -15.24 -13.73 -15.95
CA LYS A 256 -16.17 -12.80 -16.62
C LYS A 256 -17.56 -12.79 -16.01
N THR A 257 -18.08 -13.91 -15.50
CA THR A 257 -19.48 -14.06 -15.10
C THR A 257 -19.69 -14.00 -13.59
N SER A 258 -18.84 -14.57 -12.73
CA SER A 258 -19.10 -14.64 -11.29
C SER A 258 -17.90 -15.15 -10.45
N CYS A 259 -16.90 -14.32 -10.15
CA CYS A 259 -16.09 -14.53 -8.94
C CYS A 259 -16.85 -14.13 -7.66
N LYS A 260 -18.12 -14.56 -7.57
CA LYS A 260 -18.95 -14.42 -6.35
C LYS A 260 -18.57 -15.45 -5.28
N GLU A 261 -17.84 -16.51 -5.66
CA GLU A 261 -17.11 -17.34 -4.72
C GLU A 261 -15.63 -17.41 -5.11
N PRO A 262 -14.71 -17.34 -4.13
CA PRO A 262 -13.31 -17.51 -4.41
C PRO A 262 -13.09 -18.95 -4.85
N TYR A 263 -12.42 -19.13 -5.99
CA TYR A 263 -11.81 -20.40 -6.35
C TYR A 263 -10.66 -20.67 -5.35
N ASN A 264 -11.02 -20.93 -4.09
CA ASN A 264 -10.15 -21.29 -2.96
C ASN A 264 -9.53 -22.70 -3.16
N GLY A 265 -9.72 -23.32 -4.32
CA GLY A 265 -9.26 -24.69 -4.57
C GLY A 265 -7.78 -24.81 -4.92
N TYR A 266 -7.15 -23.78 -5.48
CA TYR A 266 -5.79 -23.92 -6.01
C TYR A 266 -4.97 -22.64 -5.85
N LEU A 267 -4.87 -22.12 -4.62
CA LEU A 267 -3.70 -21.32 -4.25
C LEU A 267 -2.48 -22.24 -4.42
N ASN A 268 -1.89 -22.22 -5.61
CA ASN A 268 -0.78 -23.10 -5.95
C ASN A 268 0.49 -22.50 -5.35
N VAL A 269 0.60 -22.62 -4.04
CA VAL A 269 1.92 -22.77 -3.42
C VAL A 269 2.41 -24.08 -4.00
N GLY A 270 3.53 -24.06 -4.74
CA GLY A 270 4.11 -25.22 -5.43
C GLY A 270 4.54 -26.29 -4.43
N MET A 271 3.57 -26.87 -3.73
CA MET A 271 3.73 -27.89 -2.72
C MET A 271 3.81 -29.21 -3.46
N ASN A 272 4.92 -29.42 -4.15
CA ASN A 272 5.27 -30.77 -4.51
C ASN A 272 5.48 -31.54 -3.19
N GLU A 273 4.84 -32.69 -3.03
CA GLU A 273 4.99 -33.49 -1.81
C GLU A 273 6.42 -33.99 -1.65
N ASN A 274 7.15 -34.08 -2.76
CA ASN A 274 8.50 -34.64 -2.84
C ASN A 274 9.62 -33.62 -2.61
N ASP A 275 9.41 -32.32 -2.91
CA ASP A 275 10.52 -31.35 -3.02
C ASP A 275 10.96 -30.74 -1.68
N GLY A 276 10.38 -31.18 -0.55
CA GLY A 276 10.66 -30.67 0.82
C GLY A 276 10.32 -29.19 1.05
N ASN A 277 10.11 -28.44 -0.03
CA ASN A 277 9.90 -27.01 -0.06
C ASN A 277 8.48 -26.69 -0.52
N ALA A 278 7.96 -25.58 -0.01
CA ALA A 278 6.79 -24.88 -0.53
C ALA A 278 7.29 -23.69 -1.35
N GLU A 279 6.95 -23.61 -2.63
CA GLU A 279 7.39 -22.50 -3.48
C GLU A 279 6.28 -21.46 -3.70
N ILE A 280 6.62 -20.17 -3.58
CA ILE A 280 5.73 -19.06 -3.93
C ILE A 280 6.47 -17.99 -4.74
N PHE A 281 5.73 -17.25 -5.55
CA PHE A 281 6.22 -16.07 -6.25
C PHE A 281 5.72 -14.80 -5.56
N VAL A 282 6.64 -13.89 -5.28
CA VAL A 282 6.36 -12.65 -4.57
C VAL A 282 6.85 -11.49 -5.42
N ASP A 283 5.92 -10.66 -5.85
CA ASP A 283 6.22 -9.40 -6.50
C ASP A 283 6.67 -8.40 -5.44
N VAL A 284 7.89 -7.88 -5.57
CA VAL A 284 8.37 -6.81 -4.70
C VAL A 284 8.59 -5.55 -5.50
N GLU A 285 8.11 -4.43 -4.97
CA GLU A 285 8.54 -3.11 -5.44
C GLU A 285 9.61 -2.60 -4.48
N LEU A 286 10.65 -2.04 -5.06
CA LEU A 286 11.83 -1.56 -4.36
C LEU A 286 12.07 -0.08 -4.69
N PHE A 287 12.74 0.59 -3.76
CA PHE A 287 13.51 1.80 -4.03
C PHE A 287 14.95 1.40 -4.30
N GLU A 288 15.60 2.10 -5.24
CA GLU A 288 17.04 2.04 -5.37
C GLU A 288 17.70 2.70 -4.16
N GLU A 289 18.69 2.03 -3.58
CA GLU A 289 19.44 2.48 -2.40
C GLU A 289 18.66 2.38 -1.08
N GLN A 290 19.35 2.69 0.02
CA GLN A 290 18.81 2.69 1.37
C GLN A 290 18.04 3.98 1.66
N LEU A 291 16.72 3.87 1.85
CA LEU A 291 15.87 4.90 2.42
C LEU A 291 15.90 4.76 3.94
N LYS A 292 16.35 5.81 4.62
CA LYS A 292 16.48 5.87 6.06
C LYS A 292 15.49 6.89 6.64
N PRO A 293 15.23 6.87 7.96
CA PRO A 293 14.32 7.84 8.57
C PRO A 293 14.75 9.30 8.31
N GLU A 294 16.05 9.55 8.19
CA GLU A 294 16.60 10.91 8.07
C GLU A 294 16.38 11.53 6.69
N ASN A 295 16.27 10.72 5.63
CA ASN A 295 16.02 11.20 4.26
C ASN A 295 14.61 10.88 3.75
N GLU A 296 13.73 10.31 4.59
CA GLU A 296 12.36 9.95 4.24
C GLU A 296 11.55 11.18 3.78
N SER A 297 11.73 12.34 4.43
CA SER A 297 11.05 13.60 4.06
C SER A 297 11.41 14.08 2.66
N ASP A 298 12.68 13.94 2.31
CA ASP A 298 13.25 14.49 1.08
C ASP A 298 12.84 13.65 -0.13
N VAL A 299 12.69 12.34 0.08
CA VAL A 299 12.19 11.40 -0.93
C VAL A 299 10.68 11.52 -1.12
N LYS A 300 9.94 11.95 -0.09
CA LYS A 300 8.49 11.88 -0.07
C LYS A 300 7.82 12.65 -1.20
N CYS A 301 8.09 13.94 -1.32
CA CYS A 301 7.43 14.79 -2.32
C CYS A 301 7.81 14.38 -3.75
N PRO A 302 9.09 14.18 -4.10
CA PRO A 302 9.49 13.72 -5.42
C PRO A 302 8.86 12.37 -5.80
N TYR A 303 8.84 11.41 -4.87
CA TYR A 303 8.23 10.11 -5.10
C TYR A 303 6.72 10.21 -5.39
N TYR A 304 5.97 10.99 -4.59
CA TYR A 304 4.55 11.16 -4.83
C TYR A 304 4.26 11.93 -6.13
N GLY A 305 5.12 12.91 -6.48
CA GLY A 305 5.06 13.61 -7.76
C GLY A 305 5.20 12.65 -8.94
N ASP A 306 6.22 11.81 -8.92
CA ASP A 306 6.45 10.76 -9.92
C ASP A 306 5.27 9.79 -10.01
N LEU A 307 4.83 9.26 -8.85
CA LEU A 307 3.72 8.31 -8.78
C LEU A 307 2.42 8.88 -9.37
N LEU A 308 2.08 10.13 -9.02
CA LEU A 308 0.88 10.80 -9.53
C LEU A 308 1.02 11.11 -11.03
N GLY A 309 2.21 11.53 -11.48
CA GLY A 309 2.51 11.77 -12.89
C GLY A 309 2.36 10.52 -13.74
N GLU A 310 2.85 9.38 -13.25
CA GLU A 310 2.68 8.08 -13.90
C GLU A 310 1.22 7.63 -13.95
N GLU A 311 0.50 7.77 -12.85
CA GLU A 311 -0.92 7.38 -12.78
C GLU A 311 -1.78 8.27 -13.68
N LEU A 312 -1.53 9.57 -13.72
CA LEU A 312 -2.18 10.49 -14.66
C LEU A 312 -1.85 10.12 -16.11
N THR A 313 -0.59 9.86 -16.42
CA THR A 313 -0.16 9.44 -17.76
C THR A 313 -0.85 8.15 -18.17
N ARG A 314 -1.00 7.21 -17.23
CA ARG A 314 -1.72 5.94 -17.44
C ARG A 314 -3.19 6.22 -17.76
N LEU A 315 -3.88 7.02 -16.96
CA LEU A 315 -5.28 7.39 -17.18
C LEU A 315 -5.48 8.09 -18.53
N LEU A 316 -4.58 8.99 -18.92
CA LEU A 316 -4.64 9.69 -20.20
C LEU A 316 -4.40 8.76 -21.40
N LYS A 317 -3.47 7.80 -21.28
CA LYS A 317 -3.19 6.79 -22.34
C LYS A 317 -4.27 5.71 -22.43
N GLU A 318 -4.95 5.41 -21.32
CA GLU A 318 -6.06 4.45 -21.25
C GLU A 318 -7.38 5.02 -21.83
N THR A 319 -7.37 6.23 -22.41
CA THR A 319 -8.54 6.86 -23.05
C THR A 319 -9.04 6.18 -24.33
N ASP A 320 -8.38 5.13 -24.84
CA ASP A 320 -8.96 4.30 -25.90
C ASP A 320 -10.05 3.38 -25.30
N PRO A 321 -11.35 3.68 -25.50
CA PRO A 321 -12.44 2.89 -24.91
C PRO A 321 -12.45 1.43 -25.38
N LYS A 322 -11.69 1.10 -26.44
CA LYS A 322 -11.56 -0.26 -26.96
C LYS A 322 -10.47 -1.07 -26.24
N LYS A 323 -9.48 -0.42 -25.65
CA LYS A 323 -8.45 -1.06 -24.80
C LYS A 323 -8.92 -1.06 -23.36
N LYS A 324 -9.89 -1.93 -23.04
CA LYS A 324 -10.13 -2.24 -21.62
C LYS A 324 -8.80 -2.75 -21.04
N PRO A 325 -8.28 -2.16 -19.95
CA PRO A 325 -7.17 -2.75 -19.26
C PRO A 325 -7.54 -4.22 -18.98
N LEU A 326 -6.57 -5.12 -19.13
CA LEU A 326 -6.73 -6.47 -18.59
C LEU A 326 -6.85 -6.29 -17.08
N ASN A 327 -8.11 -6.21 -16.61
CA ASN A 327 -8.41 -6.04 -15.20
C ASN A 327 -7.59 -7.07 -14.42
N GLY A 328 -6.79 -6.55 -13.49
CA GLY A 328 -5.95 -7.30 -12.55
C GLY A 328 -4.66 -7.92 -13.07
N LYS A 329 -4.11 -7.48 -14.21
CA LYS A 329 -2.66 -7.60 -14.42
C LYS A 329 -1.94 -6.58 -13.54
N ILE A 330 -0.95 -7.02 -12.77
CA ILE A 330 -0.09 -6.13 -12.00
C ILE A 330 0.83 -5.38 -12.96
N ASN A 331 0.76 -4.06 -12.92
CA ASN A 331 1.70 -3.19 -13.62
C ASN A 331 2.87 -2.92 -12.69
N LYS A 332 4.09 -3.21 -13.16
CA LYS A 332 5.32 -2.90 -12.44
C LYS A 332 5.55 -1.40 -12.47
N MET A 333 5.63 -0.80 -11.28
CA MET A 333 6.08 0.58 -11.14
C MET A 333 7.58 0.68 -11.48
N PRO A 334 8.03 1.73 -12.17
CA PRO A 334 9.44 2.03 -12.35
C PRO A 334 10.23 2.06 -11.04
N LEU A 335 11.53 1.82 -11.13
CA LEU A 335 12.42 1.83 -9.98
C LEU A 335 12.75 3.29 -9.61
N PHE A 336 12.27 3.74 -8.46
CA PHE A 336 12.55 5.09 -7.96
C PHE A 336 13.90 5.15 -7.26
N SER A 337 14.72 6.13 -7.64
CA SER A 337 16.06 6.35 -7.10
C SER A 337 16.04 7.32 -5.92
N VAL A 338 16.47 6.88 -4.73
CA VAL A 338 16.53 7.74 -3.54
C VAL A 338 17.50 8.89 -3.73
N LYS A 339 18.71 8.64 -4.27
CA LYS A 339 19.70 9.68 -4.54
C LYS A 339 19.31 10.65 -5.66
N ASN A 340 18.74 10.15 -6.76
CA ASN A 340 18.40 11.01 -7.90
C ASN A 340 17.00 11.63 -7.78
N LEU A 341 16.20 11.20 -6.79
CA LEU A 341 14.83 11.65 -6.55
C LEU A 341 13.92 11.52 -7.78
N ALA A 342 14.15 10.49 -8.60
CA ALA A 342 13.42 10.24 -9.84
C ALA A 342 13.37 8.75 -10.19
N SER A 343 12.32 8.38 -10.93
CA SER A 343 12.07 7.02 -11.42
C SER A 343 12.84 6.71 -12.71
N ARG A 344 13.51 5.55 -12.77
CA ARG A 344 14.16 5.03 -13.99
C ARG A 344 13.17 4.21 -14.81
N LYS A 345 12.90 4.60 -16.05
CA LYS A 345 12.02 3.81 -16.93
C LYS A 345 12.77 2.66 -17.59
N LEU A 346 12.04 1.59 -17.87
CA LEU A 346 12.52 0.45 -18.64
C LEU A 346 13.04 0.93 -20.01
N GLY A 347 14.34 0.80 -20.28
CA GLY A 347 14.98 1.24 -21.52
C GLY A 347 15.82 2.52 -21.45
N GLU A 348 15.83 3.23 -20.31
CA GLU A 348 16.73 4.40 -20.09
C GLU A 348 18.11 3.97 -19.57
N ILE A 349 18.32 2.70 -19.24
CA ILE A 349 19.53 2.17 -18.59
C ILE A 349 20.80 2.32 -19.44
N GLU A 350 20.69 2.44 -20.76
CA GLU A 350 21.85 2.68 -21.64
C GLU A 350 22.13 4.17 -21.90
N LYS A 351 21.29 5.09 -21.41
CA LYS A 351 21.46 6.54 -21.69
C LYS A 351 21.81 7.40 -20.49
N VAL A 352 21.77 6.86 -19.27
CA VAL A 352 22.06 7.64 -18.05
C VAL A 352 23.56 7.62 -17.73
N ALA A 353 24.34 8.18 -18.67
CA ALA A 353 25.59 8.88 -18.38
C ALA A 353 25.69 10.18 -19.20
N GLU A 354 24.61 10.64 -19.84
CA GLU A 354 24.56 11.97 -20.41
C GLU A 354 24.00 12.95 -19.38
N VAL A 355 24.90 13.81 -18.93
CA VAL A 355 24.71 15.08 -18.23
C VAL A 355 23.32 15.65 -18.52
N ILE A 356 22.47 15.77 -17.49
CA ILE A 356 21.27 16.62 -17.56
C ILE A 356 21.79 18.02 -17.92
N ASP A 357 21.52 18.44 -19.16
CA ASP A 357 21.86 19.77 -19.67
C ASP A 357 21.42 20.82 -18.65
N ASP A 358 22.31 21.79 -18.37
CA ASP A 358 22.08 22.86 -17.40
C ASP A 358 20.77 23.62 -17.69
N LYS A 359 20.31 23.60 -18.95
CA LYS A 359 19.01 24.12 -19.37
C LYS A 359 17.83 23.38 -18.73
N GLU A 360 17.88 22.05 -18.62
CA GLU A 360 16.80 21.25 -18.04
C GLU A 360 16.81 21.34 -16.51
N LYS A 361 17.99 21.43 -15.88
CA LYS A 361 18.10 21.76 -14.45
C LYS A 361 17.48 23.12 -14.14
N ALA A 362 17.76 24.14 -14.96
CA ALA A 362 17.18 25.47 -14.80
C ALA A 362 15.65 25.46 -15.00
N ARG A 363 15.13 24.64 -15.93
CA ARG A 363 13.68 24.47 -16.14
C ARG A 363 13.01 23.85 -14.91
N ILE A 364 13.58 22.77 -14.37
CA ILE A 364 13.08 22.09 -13.17
C ILE A 364 13.13 23.03 -11.96
N GLU A 365 14.23 23.77 -11.77
CA GLU A 365 14.35 24.73 -10.67
C GLU A 365 13.34 25.89 -10.79
N GLN A 366 13.03 26.34 -12.01
CA GLN A 366 12.00 27.35 -12.25
C GLN A 366 10.58 26.81 -12.03
N GLU A 367 10.31 25.55 -12.39
CA GLU A 367 9.03 24.89 -12.09
C GLU A 367 8.84 24.71 -10.58
N ASN A 368 9.87 24.25 -9.86
CA ASN A 368 9.84 24.10 -8.40
C ASN A 368 9.60 25.44 -7.70
N LYS A 369 10.26 26.52 -8.13
CA LYS A 369 10.00 27.88 -7.61
C LYS A 369 8.56 28.33 -7.85
N ARG A 370 7.92 27.91 -8.95
CA ARG A 370 6.51 28.21 -9.21
C ARG A 370 5.60 27.43 -8.26
N TYR A 371 5.89 26.15 -8.01
CA TYR A 371 5.15 25.34 -7.05
C TYR A 371 5.27 25.87 -5.62
N ASP A 372 6.47 26.28 -5.20
CA ASP A 372 6.68 26.89 -3.88
C ASP A 372 5.87 28.20 -3.72
N GLN A 373 5.76 28.99 -4.80
CA GLN A 373 4.94 30.21 -4.83
C GLN A 373 3.42 29.91 -4.80
N GLU A 374 2.97 28.89 -5.53
CA GLU A 374 1.56 28.45 -5.53
C GLU A 374 1.15 27.91 -4.13
N ASP A 375 2.04 27.20 -3.44
CA ASP A 375 1.83 26.73 -2.06
C ASP A 375 1.79 27.89 -1.04
N ASP A 376 2.62 28.93 -1.24
CA ASP A 376 2.60 30.14 -0.43
C ASP A 376 1.30 30.95 -0.65
N ASP A 377 0.75 30.99 -1.86
CA ASP A 377 -0.54 31.63 -2.14
C ASP A 377 -1.70 30.89 -1.45
N ILE A 378 -1.71 29.54 -1.51
CA ILE A 378 -2.70 28.71 -0.79
C ILE A 378 -2.55 28.89 0.72
N LYS A 379 -1.32 28.95 1.23
CA LYS A 379 -1.04 29.21 2.65
C LYS A 379 -1.56 30.58 3.07
N GLN A 380 -1.31 31.62 2.27
CA GLN A 380 -1.83 32.96 2.51
C GLN A 380 -3.37 33.00 2.45
N GLU A 381 -3.98 32.25 1.55
CA GLU A 381 -5.45 32.14 1.45
C GLU A 381 -6.05 31.48 2.70
N TYR A 382 -5.46 30.37 3.16
CA TYR A 382 -5.82 29.70 4.40
C TYR A 382 -5.67 30.66 5.61
N GLU A 383 -4.52 31.31 5.75
CA GLU A 383 -4.23 32.21 6.87
C GLU A 383 -5.16 33.43 6.88
N LYS A 384 -5.55 33.93 5.69
CA LYS A 384 -6.39 35.12 5.56
C LYS A 384 -7.87 34.83 5.74
N ASN A 385 -8.37 33.73 5.16
CA ASN A 385 -9.81 33.50 5.05
C ASN A 385 -10.30 32.45 6.05
N VAL A 386 -9.46 31.48 6.44
CA VAL A 386 -9.89 30.26 7.11
C VAL A 386 -9.42 30.21 8.56
N ASP A 387 -8.17 30.58 8.82
CA ASP A 387 -7.65 30.64 10.19
C ASP A 387 -8.45 31.59 11.11
N PRO A 388 -8.93 32.77 10.65
CA PRO A 388 -9.80 33.63 11.46
C PRO A 388 -11.15 32.97 11.79
N LEU A 389 -11.69 32.16 10.88
CA LEU A 389 -12.92 31.39 11.12
C LEU A 389 -12.69 30.34 12.20
N PHE A 390 -11.63 29.54 12.10
CA PHE A 390 -11.26 28.57 13.15
C PHE A 390 -11.01 29.25 14.50
N LYS A 391 -10.32 30.40 14.51
CA LYS A 391 -10.09 31.18 15.74
C LYS A 391 -11.38 31.77 16.32
N SER A 392 -12.32 32.19 15.48
CA SER A 392 -13.64 32.66 15.93
C SER A 392 -14.41 31.52 16.58
N ILE A 393 -14.43 30.38 15.91
CA ILE A 393 -15.18 29.19 16.31
C ILE A 393 -14.60 28.52 17.56
N GLU A 394 -13.28 28.49 17.71
CA GLU A 394 -12.64 28.06 18.96
C GLU A 394 -12.97 28.96 20.14
N LYS A 395 -13.34 30.23 19.89
CA LYS A 395 -13.78 31.16 20.94
C LYS A 395 -15.26 31.02 21.26
N SER A 396 -16.12 30.73 20.29
CA SER A 396 -17.57 30.64 20.50
C SER A 396 -18.06 29.22 20.82
N SER A 397 -17.37 28.16 20.40
CA SER A 397 -17.73 26.77 20.66
C SER A 397 -16.68 26.04 21.50
N SER A 398 -16.91 25.95 22.81
CA SER A 398 -16.08 25.16 23.73
C SER A 398 -16.09 23.67 23.37
N GLN A 399 -17.20 23.18 22.80
CA GLN A 399 -17.36 21.80 22.34
C GLN A 399 -16.47 21.51 21.13
N LEU A 400 -16.43 22.40 20.12
CA LEU A 400 -15.57 22.19 18.96
C LEU A 400 -14.09 22.30 19.32
N LYS A 401 -13.73 23.29 20.16
CA LYS A 401 -12.37 23.43 20.69
C LYS A 401 -11.91 22.15 21.40
N ASN A 402 -12.78 21.55 22.22
CA ASN A 402 -12.49 20.29 22.89
C ASN A 402 -12.36 19.11 21.92
N GLN A 403 -13.16 19.06 20.85
CA GLN A 403 -13.04 18.01 19.82
C GLN A 403 -11.75 18.16 19.00
N ILE A 404 -11.41 19.36 18.53
CA ILE A 404 -10.16 19.64 17.81
C ILE A 404 -8.96 19.22 18.68
N LYS A 405 -8.97 19.59 19.97
CA LYS A 405 -7.93 19.23 20.93
C LYS A 405 -7.87 17.73 21.20
N ARG A 406 -9.03 17.09 21.43
CA ARG A 406 -9.15 15.65 21.73
C ARG A 406 -8.64 14.78 20.59
N TYR A 407 -8.94 15.15 19.35
CA TYR A 407 -8.57 14.37 18.17
C TYR A 407 -7.30 14.87 17.47
N LYS A 408 -6.60 15.85 18.05
CA LYS A 408 -5.36 16.45 17.51
C LYS A 408 -5.46 16.81 16.02
N ILE A 409 -6.59 17.39 15.62
CA ILE A 409 -6.88 17.65 14.21
C ILE A 409 -5.95 18.73 13.68
N ASN A 410 -5.18 18.41 12.63
CA ASN A 410 -4.40 19.39 11.90
C ASN A 410 -5.35 20.28 11.09
N LYS A 411 -5.45 21.56 11.46
CA LYS A 411 -6.37 22.52 10.86
C LYS A 411 -6.13 22.71 9.35
N LYS A 412 -4.87 22.65 8.91
CA LYS A 412 -4.47 22.76 7.49
C LYS A 412 -4.93 21.54 6.69
N THR A 413 -4.71 20.33 7.21
CA THR A 413 -5.20 19.10 6.56
C THR A 413 -6.72 19.04 6.53
N PHE A 414 -7.38 19.52 7.59
CA PHE A 414 -8.83 19.60 7.65
C PHE A 414 -9.39 20.62 6.66
N TYR A 415 -8.71 21.74 6.40
CA TYR A 415 -9.07 22.67 5.34
C TYR A 415 -9.10 22.00 3.95
N PHE A 416 -8.02 21.32 3.56
CA PHE A 416 -7.99 20.61 2.27
C PHE A 416 -9.06 19.51 2.19
N PHE A 417 -9.35 18.86 3.31
CA PHE A 417 -10.46 17.91 3.38
C PHE A 417 -11.82 18.58 3.10
N LEU A 418 -12.06 19.78 3.65
CA LEU A 418 -13.29 20.55 3.40
C LEU A 418 -13.36 21.05 1.96
N GLU A 419 -12.27 21.59 1.43
CA GLU A 419 -12.21 22.05 0.05
C GLU A 419 -12.48 20.89 -0.92
N TYR A 420 -11.90 19.72 -0.71
CA TYR A 420 -12.03 18.59 -1.62
C TYR A 420 -13.38 17.87 -1.50
N ASN A 421 -13.82 17.55 -0.28
CA ASN A 421 -15.01 16.74 -0.05
C ASN A 421 -16.30 17.55 0.09
N PHE A 422 -16.15 18.85 0.29
CA PHE A 422 -17.23 19.78 0.56
C PHE A 422 -17.00 21.12 -0.15
N SER A 423 -16.40 21.13 -1.35
CA SER A 423 -16.13 22.35 -2.15
C SER A 423 -17.35 23.26 -2.29
N ALA A 424 -18.53 22.66 -2.45
CA ALA A 424 -19.81 23.35 -2.53
C ALA A 424 -20.23 23.99 -1.18
N ILE A 425 -19.84 23.40 -0.05
CA ILE A 425 -20.03 23.98 1.28
C ILE A 425 -19.01 25.10 1.49
N PHE A 426 -17.75 24.85 1.18
CA PHE A 426 -16.66 25.77 1.40
C PHE A 426 -16.86 27.07 0.60
N SER A 427 -17.19 26.96 -0.69
CA SER A 427 -17.57 28.10 -1.53
C SER A 427 -18.77 28.87 -0.98
N SER A 428 -19.76 28.22 -0.38
CA SER A 428 -20.94 28.87 0.20
C SER A 428 -20.67 29.59 1.53
N ILE A 429 -19.68 29.13 2.31
CA ILE A 429 -19.19 29.79 3.51
C ILE A 429 -18.42 31.05 3.12
N THR A 430 -17.63 30.97 2.05
CA THR A 430 -16.80 32.09 1.56
C THR A 430 -17.55 33.10 0.70
N ASP A 431 -18.64 32.71 0.02
CA ASP A 431 -19.39 33.58 -0.89
C ASP A 431 -20.59 34.24 -0.19
N SER A 432 -20.39 35.52 0.18
CA SER A 432 -21.37 36.35 0.89
C SER A 432 -22.70 36.62 0.15
N SER A 433 -22.88 36.16 -1.09
CA SER A 433 -23.94 36.61 -2.00
C SER A 433 -25.14 35.67 -2.19
N TYR A 434 -25.10 34.44 -1.67
CA TYR A 434 -26.10 33.41 -1.99
C TYR A 434 -27.26 33.29 -0.99
N LYS A 435 -28.44 32.83 -1.47
CA LYS A 435 -29.66 32.58 -0.67
C LYS A 435 -29.42 31.45 0.35
N LYS A 436 -28.90 31.84 1.52
CA LYS A 436 -28.35 30.98 2.56
C LYS A 436 -29.33 29.91 3.11
N ASP A 437 -30.61 30.20 3.28
CA ASP A 437 -31.48 29.35 4.14
C ASP A 437 -31.99 28.05 3.49
N VAL A 438 -32.16 28.01 2.17
CA VAL A 438 -32.60 26.78 1.47
C VAL A 438 -31.43 25.81 1.31
N TYR A 439 -30.24 26.33 1.04
CA TYR A 439 -29.02 25.54 0.89
C TYR A 439 -28.57 24.96 2.23
N ARG A 440 -28.64 25.75 3.32
CA ARG A 440 -28.33 25.31 4.69
C ARG A 440 -29.17 24.12 5.17
N ARG A 441 -30.48 24.12 4.92
CA ARG A 441 -31.36 23.00 5.29
C ARG A 441 -31.04 21.72 4.53
N ASN A 442 -30.75 21.83 3.24
CA ASN A 442 -30.33 20.68 2.43
C ASN A 442 -28.97 20.14 2.89
N MET A 443 -28.07 21.02 3.34
CA MET A 443 -26.74 20.69 3.82
C MET A 443 -26.76 19.95 5.16
N LYS A 444 -27.53 20.42 6.15
CA LYS A 444 -27.71 19.71 7.43
C LYS A 444 -28.19 18.28 7.19
N LYS A 445 -29.16 18.13 6.29
CA LYS A 445 -29.70 16.84 5.87
C LYS A 445 -28.64 15.96 5.18
N GLU A 446 -27.78 16.52 4.34
CA GLU A 446 -26.70 15.77 3.69
C GLU A 446 -25.63 15.29 4.67
N ILE A 447 -25.25 16.14 5.64
CA ILE A 447 -24.27 15.77 6.69
C ILE A 447 -24.85 14.67 7.58
N ASP A 448 -26.10 14.81 8.03
CA ASP A 448 -26.78 13.79 8.84
C ASP A 448 -26.87 12.45 8.06
N ASN A 449 -27.16 12.50 6.76
CA ASN A 449 -27.17 11.31 5.89
C ASN A 449 -25.79 10.63 5.83
N LYS A 450 -24.69 11.38 5.70
CA LYS A 450 -23.33 10.82 5.67
C LYS A 450 -22.92 10.22 7.03
N ILE A 451 -23.30 10.85 8.13
CA ILE A 451 -23.09 10.31 9.49
C ILE A 451 -23.82 8.97 9.65
N ASP A 452 -25.07 8.89 9.17
CA ASP A 452 -25.87 7.67 9.26
C ASP A 452 -25.38 6.58 8.30
N GLU A 453 -24.85 6.95 7.13
CA GLU A 453 -24.20 6.02 6.21
C GLU A 453 -22.95 5.38 6.85
N GLU A 454 -22.08 6.18 7.48
CA GLU A 454 -20.90 5.65 8.18
C GLU A 454 -21.29 4.75 9.37
N LYS A 455 -22.36 5.09 10.13
CA LYS A 455 -22.90 4.20 11.17
C LYS A 455 -23.35 2.85 10.59
N ARG A 456 -24.02 2.86 9.43
CA ARG A 456 -24.47 1.65 8.71
C ARG A 456 -23.29 0.87 8.12
N GLN A 457 -22.23 1.55 7.66
CA GLN A 457 -21.03 0.88 7.19
C GLN A 457 -20.31 0.17 8.35
N ARG A 458 -20.19 0.80 9.52
CA ARG A 458 -19.61 0.16 10.71
C ARG A 458 -20.39 -1.09 11.16
N SER A 459 -21.72 -1.06 11.12
CA SER A 459 -22.50 -2.26 11.47
C SER A 459 -22.37 -3.39 10.45
N ARG A 460 -21.94 -3.09 9.22
CA ARG A 460 -21.78 -4.06 8.13
C ARG A 460 -20.34 -4.57 7.97
N TYR A 461 -19.33 -3.79 8.36
CA TYR A 461 -17.92 -4.13 8.17
C TYR A 461 -17.20 -4.24 9.52
N GLN A 462 -16.81 -5.47 9.90
CA GLN A 462 -16.09 -5.75 11.16
C GLN A 462 -14.67 -5.17 11.22
N ASN A 463 -14.13 -4.66 10.09
CA ASN A 463 -12.72 -4.28 9.98
C ASN A 463 -12.45 -2.77 10.13
N VAL A 464 -13.48 -1.92 10.30
CA VAL A 464 -13.25 -0.49 10.60
C VAL A 464 -12.97 -0.37 12.09
N THR A 465 -11.77 0.11 12.45
CA THR A 465 -11.43 0.29 13.86
C THR A 465 -12.37 1.29 14.52
N VAL A 466 -12.69 1.08 15.80
CA VAL A 466 -13.55 2.00 16.58
C VAL A 466 -12.99 3.43 16.54
N GLU A 467 -11.66 3.56 16.46
CA GLU A 467 -10.96 4.83 16.39
C GLU A 467 -11.16 5.57 15.05
N GLU A 468 -10.99 4.89 13.91
CA GLU A 468 -11.21 5.48 12.59
C GLU A 468 -12.65 5.94 12.39
N PHE A 469 -13.62 5.14 12.83
CA PHE A 469 -15.02 5.51 12.81
C PHE A 469 -15.28 6.77 13.65
N ASN A 470 -14.75 6.81 14.88
CA ASN A 470 -14.92 7.96 15.76
C ASN A 470 -14.27 9.22 15.18
N LYS A 471 -13.16 9.09 14.46
CA LYS A 471 -12.48 10.21 13.80
C LYS A 471 -13.28 10.77 12.62
N LYS A 472 -13.78 9.91 11.73
CA LYS A 472 -14.67 10.34 10.63
C LYS A 472 -15.96 10.97 11.16
N LYS A 473 -16.59 10.33 12.14
CA LYS A 473 -17.77 10.88 12.82
C LYS A 473 -17.48 12.26 13.41
N ALA A 474 -16.35 12.42 14.09
CA ALA A 474 -15.93 13.72 14.63
C ALA A 474 -15.75 14.77 13.54
N MET A 475 -15.19 14.41 12.37
CA MET A 475 -15.06 15.34 11.24
C MET A 475 -16.42 15.80 10.70
N TYR A 476 -17.41 14.90 10.58
CA TYR A 476 -18.77 15.29 10.16
C TYR A 476 -19.50 16.12 11.21
N GLU A 477 -19.36 15.77 12.50
CA GLU A 477 -19.91 16.57 13.61
C GLU A 477 -19.26 17.96 13.66
N MET A 478 -17.97 18.07 13.35
CA MET A 478 -17.32 19.37 13.21
C MET A 478 -17.95 20.18 12.07
N VAL A 479 -18.14 19.60 10.88
CA VAL A 479 -18.78 20.31 9.76
C VAL A 479 -20.20 20.74 10.12
N ARG A 480 -20.96 19.89 10.82
CA ARG A 480 -22.28 20.24 11.32
C ARG A 480 -22.24 21.44 12.27
N LEU A 481 -21.34 21.44 13.24
CA LEU A 481 -21.15 22.55 14.17
C LEU A 481 -20.73 23.85 13.45
N LEU A 482 -19.86 23.77 12.43
CA LEU A 482 -19.48 24.92 11.59
C LEU A 482 -20.71 25.53 10.89
N VAL A 483 -21.65 24.68 10.44
CA VAL A 483 -22.89 25.12 9.79
C VAL A 483 -23.89 25.70 10.79
N GLU A 484 -24.00 25.12 11.99
CA GLU A 484 -24.90 25.58 13.06
C GLU A 484 -24.40 26.90 13.68
N GLU A 485 -23.09 27.12 13.79
CA GLU A 485 -22.53 28.35 14.38
C GLU A 485 -22.65 29.58 13.45
N ASP A 486 -22.69 29.36 12.13
CA ASP A 486 -23.08 30.37 11.12
C ASP A 486 -24.58 30.76 11.22
N GLU A 487 -25.42 29.99 11.94
CA GLU A 487 -26.82 30.37 12.25
C GLU A 487 -26.88 31.45 13.34
N GLU A 488 -25.95 31.44 14.31
CA GLU A 488 -25.94 32.38 15.45
C GLU A 488 -25.15 33.68 15.18
N THR A 489 -24.24 33.67 14.20
CA THR A 489 -23.38 34.81 13.87
C THR A 489 -23.87 35.87 12.84
N PRO A 490 -25.02 35.77 12.13
CA PRO A 490 -25.39 36.77 11.11
C PRO A 490 -25.44 38.21 11.64
N ALA A 491 -25.78 38.41 12.92
CA ALA A 491 -25.86 39.73 13.53
C ALA A 491 -24.48 40.40 13.77
N LYS A 492 -23.39 39.63 13.91
CA LYS A 492 -22.04 40.18 14.17
C LYS A 492 -21.29 40.57 12.89
N TYR A 493 -21.49 39.84 11.78
CA TYR A 493 -20.78 40.11 10.52
C TYR A 493 -21.42 41.20 9.66
N LEU A 494 -22.70 41.52 9.85
CA LEU A 494 -23.36 42.68 9.24
C LEU A 494 -22.71 44.03 9.64
N LYS A 495 -21.98 44.09 10.76
CA LYS A 495 -21.24 45.29 11.18
C LYS A 495 -19.93 45.48 10.39
N TYR A 496 -19.33 44.40 9.88
CA TYR A 496 -18.09 44.46 9.09
C TYR A 496 -18.34 44.61 7.57
N GLY A 497 -19.50 44.15 7.09
CA GLY A 497 -19.88 44.29 5.66
C GLY A 497 -20.09 45.73 5.17
N LYS A 498 -20.37 46.69 6.06
CA LYS A 498 -20.52 48.12 5.68
C LYS A 498 -19.20 48.80 5.32
N ILE A 499 -18.05 48.26 5.72
CA ILE A 499 -16.73 48.88 5.44
C ILE A 499 -16.16 48.43 4.08
N MET A 500 -16.54 47.24 3.58
CA MET A 500 -15.91 46.63 2.40
C MET A 500 -16.76 46.66 1.11
N GLY A 501 -18.06 46.94 1.17
CA GLY A 501 -18.95 46.85 0.00
C GLY A 501 -19.08 48.10 -0.89
N GLY A 502 -18.67 49.29 -0.42
CA GLY A 502 -19.00 50.57 -1.08
C GLY A 502 -18.07 51.00 -2.22
N TYR A 503 -16.79 50.61 -2.18
CA TYR A 503 -15.76 51.19 -3.07
C TYR A 503 -15.56 50.43 -4.40
N SER A 504 -15.77 49.11 -4.42
CA SER A 504 -15.53 48.26 -5.59
C SER A 504 -16.58 48.45 -6.71
N ILE A 505 -17.86 48.57 -6.35
CA ILE A 505 -18.97 48.65 -7.31
C ILE A 505 -18.97 50.00 -8.06
N LYS A 506 -18.61 51.10 -7.39
CA LYS A 506 -18.51 52.43 -8.03
C LYS A 506 -17.35 52.48 -9.04
N LYS A 507 -16.22 51.81 -8.78
CA LYS A 507 -15.06 51.79 -9.70
C LYS A 507 -15.35 51.00 -10.98
N ARG A 508 -16.01 49.84 -10.88
CA ARG A 508 -16.45 49.05 -12.06
C ARG A 508 -17.49 49.77 -12.93
N ARG A 509 -18.43 50.51 -12.33
CA ARG A 509 -19.39 51.34 -13.11
C ARG A 509 -18.72 52.52 -13.82
N ARG A 510 -17.67 53.13 -13.23
CA ARG A 510 -16.90 54.22 -13.87
C ARG A 510 -16.08 53.73 -15.06
N ILE A 511 -15.48 52.54 -14.96
CA ILE A 511 -14.69 51.95 -16.06
C ILE A 511 -15.59 51.58 -17.25
N LYS A 512 -16.73 50.90 -17.03
CA LYS A 512 -17.70 50.58 -18.10
C LYS A 512 -18.25 51.82 -18.83
N ARG A 513 -18.41 52.96 -18.14
CA ARG A 513 -18.85 54.22 -18.75
C ARG A 513 -17.75 54.88 -19.59
N LYS A 514 -16.46 54.73 -19.22
CA LYS A 514 -15.33 55.24 -20.02
C LYS A 514 -15.12 54.42 -21.30
N THR A 515 -15.21 53.09 -21.24
CA THR A 515 -15.08 52.23 -22.43
C THR A 515 -16.23 52.43 -23.43
N ARG A 516 -17.48 52.61 -22.96
CA ARG A 516 -18.61 52.95 -23.84
C ARG A 516 -18.51 54.34 -24.49
N LYS A 517 -17.86 55.32 -23.84
CA LYS A 517 -17.62 56.64 -24.45
C LYS A 517 -16.50 56.61 -25.49
N GLN A 518 -15.50 55.75 -25.32
CA GLN A 518 -14.44 55.56 -26.32
C GLN A 518 -14.93 54.77 -27.55
N SER A 519 -15.79 53.77 -27.39
CA SER A 519 -16.32 53.01 -28.53
C SER A 519 -17.28 53.83 -29.41
N ARG A 520 -17.96 54.84 -28.84
CA ARG A 520 -18.85 55.76 -29.59
C ARG A 520 -18.14 56.93 -30.27
N ARG A 521 -16.82 57.10 -30.08
CA ARG A 521 -16.00 58.10 -30.78
C ARG A 521 -15.19 57.50 -31.94
N LYS A 522 -15.30 56.18 -32.15
CA LYS A 522 -14.64 55.44 -33.23
C LYS A 522 -15.62 54.95 -34.32
N ILE A 523 -16.86 55.44 -34.25
CA ILE A 523 -17.89 55.40 -35.28
C ILE A 523 -18.24 56.87 -35.48
#